data_AF-A0A6J2EZE0-F1
#
_entry.id   AF-A0A6J2EZE0-F1
#
_cell.length_a   1.000
_cell.length_b   1.000
_cell.length_c   1.000
_cell.angle_alpha   90.00
_cell.angle_beta   90.00
_cell.angle_gamma   90.00
#
_symmetry.space_group_name_H-M   'P 1'
#
loop_
_entity.id
_entity.type
_entity.pdbx_description
1 polymer ?
#
loop_
_entity_poly.entity_id
_entity_poly.type
_entity_poly.pdbx_seq_one_letter_code
_entity_poly.pdbx_strand_id
1 'polypeptide(L)'
;MIKLWRRMEQQRGLLLLFLGAQLLLMGAFLHQSHNRHSLAFLHILIRDRPMVGEELPFLVSVSSAGTSSQDVYANLSQIHPVDVSEEHLPSCPLISPYINGPLKVMIPENLTMEQVLEKNPLVELGGQYWPPDCWTRHHTAVVVPCYGQDQHLRHLLFHLHPFLQRQQLHHAIYVVNQVQPEWGGPEVHNTAFSRGKLHNVGFWEAMQEEEWDCVFFHDVNLLPEDDRNLYICDIFPAHVSVAIDKFNYKLPYHGYLGGVFALRPIHYLRINGFPNSYWAWDHEDHDIAAGWGALLEEPSTGLRAPPWCGGHRPPWPLGLGVV
;
A
#
# COMPACT_ATOMS: atom_id res chain seq x y z
N MET A 1 54.60 8.01 26.24
CA MET A 1 54.34 8.85 25.04
C MET A 1 54.31 8.03 23.75
N ILE A 2 55.43 7.42 23.29
CA ILE A 2 55.49 6.71 21.99
C ILE A 2 54.59 5.47 21.89
N LYS A 3 54.46 4.68 22.97
CA LYS A 3 53.57 3.48 23.00
C LYS A 3 52.07 3.82 22.93
N LEU A 4 51.66 4.97 23.48
CA LEU A 4 50.27 5.43 23.44
C LEU A 4 49.89 5.93 22.03
N TRP A 5 50.80 6.66 21.38
CA TRP A 5 50.61 7.12 20.01
C TRP A 5 50.46 5.96 19.02
N ARG A 6 51.33 4.92 19.11
CA ARG A 6 51.19 3.71 18.29
C ARG A 6 49.84 2.99 18.48
N ARG A 7 49.30 2.98 19.70
CA ARG A 7 48.02 2.34 20.02
C ARG A 7 46.84 3.12 19.44
N MET A 8 46.91 4.46 19.46
CA MET A 8 45.90 5.33 18.83
C MET A 8 45.92 5.24 17.30
N GLU A 9 47.10 5.17 16.68
CA GLU A 9 47.24 4.98 15.23
C GLU A 9 46.66 3.63 14.79
N GLN A 10 46.91 2.57 15.57
CA GLN A 10 46.38 1.23 15.31
C GLN A 10 44.86 1.16 15.50
N GLN A 11 44.28 1.87 16.48
CA GLN A 11 42.83 1.99 16.64
C GLN A 11 42.18 2.80 15.52
N ARG A 12 42.81 3.88 15.04
CA ARG A 12 42.36 4.62 13.85
C ARG A 12 42.37 3.73 12.60
N GLY A 13 43.42 2.93 12.42
CA GLY A 13 43.51 1.97 11.31
C GLY A 13 42.38 0.93 11.34
N LEU A 14 42.06 0.38 12.51
CA LEU A 14 40.93 -0.55 12.67
C LEU A 14 39.58 0.11 12.40
N LEU A 15 39.39 1.34 12.86
CA LEU A 15 38.14 2.09 12.64
C LEU A 15 37.91 2.38 11.15
N LEU A 16 38.97 2.75 10.43
CA LEU A 16 38.91 3.00 8.99
C LEU A 16 38.64 1.71 8.19
N LEU A 17 39.21 0.58 8.60
CA LEU A 17 38.91 -0.73 8.00
C LEU A 17 37.45 -1.14 8.23
N PHE A 18 36.91 -0.90 9.43
CA PHE A 18 35.52 -1.20 9.75
C PHE A 18 34.55 -0.34 8.93
N LEU A 19 34.80 0.96 8.83
CA LEU A 19 34.01 1.88 8.00
C LEU A 19 34.09 1.51 6.51
N GLY A 20 35.27 1.13 6.03
CA GLY A 20 35.45 0.64 4.65
C GLY A 20 34.64 -0.62 4.37
N ALA A 21 34.63 -1.59 5.30
CA ALA A 21 33.84 -2.81 5.18
C ALA A 21 32.32 -2.53 5.21
N GLN A 22 31.86 -1.61 6.07
CA GLN A 22 30.44 -1.20 6.10
C GLN A 22 30.01 -0.53 4.80
N LEU A 23 30.83 0.35 4.23
CA LEU A 23 30.53 1.00 2.95
C LEU A 23 30.49 0.01 1.79
N LEU A 24 31.38 -0.99 1.78
CA LEU A 24 31.36 -2.06 0.77
C LEU A 24 30.13 -2.95 0.89
N LEU A 25 29.72 -3.31 2.11
CA LEU A 25 28.49 -4.07 2.33
C LEU A 25 27.25 -3.27 1.89
N MET A 26 27.19 -1.99 2.26
CA MET A 26 26.09 -1.10 1.83
C MET A 26 26.07 -0.95 0.31
N GLY A 27 27.23 -0.82 -0.34
CA GLY A 27 27.36 -0.81 -1.80
C GLY A 27 26.91 -2.11 -2.45
N ALA A 28 27.20 -3.27 -1.85
CA ALA A 28 26.76 -4.57 -2.34
C ALA A 28 25.24 -4.75 -2.21
N PHE A 29 24.63 -4.32 -1.09
CA PHE A 29 23.17 -4.33 -0.91
C PHE A 29 22.47 -3.40 -1.90
N LEU A 30 22.98 -2.19 -2.11
CA LEU A 30 22.44 -1.25 -3.10
C LEU A 30 22.60 -1.78 -4.53
N HIS A 31 23.71 -2.46 -4.85
CA HIS A 31 23.91 -3.06 -6.16
C HIS A 31 23.00 -4.28 -6.40
N GLN A 32 22.77 -5.11 -5.37
CA GLN A 32 21.86 -6.24 -5.45
C GLN A 32 20.40 -5.80 -5.60
N SER A 33 19.98 -4.76 -4.86
CA SER A 33 18.68 -4.10 -5.05
C SER A 33 18.55 -3.53 -6.47
N HIS A 34 19.51 -2.72 -6.93
CA HIS A 34 19.47 -2.12 -8.26
C HIS A 34 19.46 -3.17 -9.40
N ASN A 35 20.17 -4.29 -9.26
CA ASN A 35 20.13 -5.36 -10.27
C ASN A 35 18.78 -6.12 -10.28
N ARG A 36 18.09 -6.22 -9.13
CA ARG A 36 16.71 -6.75 -9.06
C ARG A 36 15.74 -5.85 -9.84
N HIS A 37 15.87 -4.53 -9.72
CA HIS A 37 15.02 -3.56 -10.46
C HIS A 37 15.40 -3.43 -11.95
N SER A 38 16.68 -3.51 -12.33
CA SER A 38 17.10 -3.39 -13.74
C SER A 38 16.66 -4.55 -14.63
N LEU A 39 16.57 -5.77 -14.10
CA LEU A 39 16.10 -6.94 -14.86
C LEU A 39 14.59 -6.87 -15.12
N ALA A 40 13.80 -6.32 -14.20
CA ALA A 40 12.38 -6.04 -14.41
C ALA A 40 12.15 -4.98 -15.50
N PHE A 41 12.96 -3.93 -15.53
CA PHE A 41 12.86 -2.86 -16.54
C PHE A 41 13.17 -3.31 -17.97
N LEU A 42 14.09 -4.27 -18.16
CA LEU A 42 14.51 -4.69 -19.50
C LEU A 42 13.43 -5.48 -20.26
N HIS A 43 12.47 -6.09 -19.55
CA HIS A 43 11.36 -6.83 -20.17
C HIS A 43 10.17 -5.95 -20.60
N ILE A 44 10.07 -4.71 -20.10
CA ILE A 44 8.94 -3.82 -20.41
C ILE A 44 9.10 -3.13 -21.78
N LEU A 45 10.32 -3.02 -22.31
CA LEU A 45 10.58 -2.34 -23.59
C LEU A 45 10.36 -3.22 -24.84
N ILE A 46 9.91 -4.46 -24.69
CA ILE A 46 9.66 -5.37 -25.82
C ILE A 46 8.25 -5.97 -25.70
N ARG A 47 7.20 -5.17 -25.96
CA ARG A 47 5.94 -5.73 -26.46
C ARG A 47 5.18 -4.72 -27.32
N ASP A 48 5.07 -5.09 -28.59
CA ASP A 48 4.38 -4.40 -29.69
C ASP A 48 2.89 -4.12 -29.43
N ARG A 49 2.39 -3.07 -30.09
CA ARG A 49 0.96 -2.76 -30.30
C ARG A 49 0.22 -3.93 -30.98
N PRO A 50 -1.08 -4.11 -30.70
CA PRO A 50 -2.11 -3.86 -31.74
C PRO A 50 -3.37 -3.15 -31.15
N MET A 51 -4.01 -2.17 -31.81
CA MET A 51 -4.97 -2.21 -32.95
C MET A 51 -6.35 -2.82 -32.64
N VAL A 52 -7.34 -1.90 -32.49
CA VAL A 52 -8.77 -1.89 -32.89
C VAL A 52 -9.71 -3.05 -32.48
N GLY A 53 -10.63 -2.72 -31.56
CA GLY A 53 -12.09 -2.72 -31.75
C GLY A 53 -12.84 -4.04 -31.97
N GLU A 54 -13.60 -4.47 -30.95
CA GLU A 54 -14.87 -5.19 -31.12
C GLU A 54 -15.75 -5.00 -29.87
N GLU A 55 -16.96 -4.45 -30.05
CA GLU A 55 -18.02 -4.41 -29.04
C GLU A 55 -18.74 -5.77 -29.02
N LEU A 56 -19.02 -6.31 -27.82
CA LEU A 56 -19.95 -7.44 -27.65
C LEU A 56 -20.84 -7.24 -26.40
N PRO A 57 -22.13 -7.61 -26.48
CA PRO A 57 -23.17 -7.19 -25.55
C PRO A 57 -23.26 -8.09 -24.32
N PHE A 58 -23.48 -7.47 -23.16
CA PHE A 58 -23.76 -8.16 -21.90
C PHE A 58 -25.18 -8.74 -21.89
N LEU A 59 -25.32 -10.07 -21.86
CA LEU A 59 -26.54 -10.74 -21.41
C LEU A 59 -26.32 -11.24 -19.98
N VAL A 60 -26.98 -10.58 -19.03
CA VAL A 60 -27.01 -10.98 -17.61
C VAL A 60 -28.00 -12.14 -17.47
N SER A 61 -27.49 -13.34 -17.24
CA SER A 61 -28.29 -14.46 -16.73
C SER A 61 -28.19 -14.48 -15.21
N VAL A 62 -29.25 -14.03 -14.53
CA VAL A 62 -29.40 -14.18 -13.09
C VAL A 62 -29.82 -15.62 -12.80
N SER A 63 -28.88 -16.46 -12.38
CA SER A 63 -29.21 -17.73 -11.73
C SER A 63 -28.99 -17.58 -10.22
N SER A 64 -30.08 -17.56 -9.47
CA SER A 64 -30.10 -17.66 -8.02
C SER A 64 -29.65 -19.07 -7.60
N ALA A 65 -28.37 -19.23 -7.28
CA ALA A 65 -27.86 -20.37 -6.52
C ALA A 65 -27.43 -19.85 -5.16
N GLY A 66 -27.94 -20.45 -4.08
CA GLY A 66 -27.56 -20.10 -2.71
C GLY A 66 -26.05 -20.17 -2.54
N THR A 67 -25.40 -19.01 -2.52
CA THR A 67 -23.96 -18.89 -2.31
C THR A 67 -23.66 -19.19 -0.86
N SER A 68 -23.06 -20.35 -0.61
CA SER A 68 -22.30 -20.61 0.62
C SER A 68 -21.21 -19.55 0.72
N SER A 69 -21.45 -18.46 1.45
CA SER A 69 -20.51 -17.35 1.59
C SER A 69 -19.20 -17.85 2.21
N GLN A 70 -18.14 -17.89 1.40
CA GLN A 70 -16.81 -18.30 1.82
C GLN A 70 -16.09 -17.13 2.52
N ASP A 71 -15.12 -17.42 3.39
CA ASP A 71 -14.27 -16.37 3.98
C ASP A 71 -13.09 -16.02 3.06
N VAL A 72 -12.30 -15.02 3.45
CA VAL A 72 -11.13 -14.57 2.66
C VAL A 72 -10.03 -15.62 2.49
N TYR A 73 -9.97 -16.63 3.37
CA TYR A 73 -8.94 -17.68 3.32
C TYR A 73 -9.38 -18.91 2.50
N ALA A 74 -10.65 -18.99 2.12
CA ALA A 74 -11.14 -20.08 1.30
C ALA A 74 -10.33 -20.18 -0.01
N ASN A 75 -9.82 -21.38 -0.29
CA ASN A 75 -9.01 -21.70 -1.46
C ASN A 75 -7.68 -20.92 -1.59
N LEU A 76 -7.26 -20.16 -0.57
CA LEU A 76 -5.98 -19.44 -0.61
C LEU A 76 -4.78 -20.38 -0.73
N SER A 77 -4.90 -21.62 -0.21
CA SER A 77 -3.90 -22.67 -0.34
C SER A 77 -3.64 -23.12 -1.79
N GLN A 78 -4.48 -22.71 -2.74
CA GLN A 78 -4.23 -22.95 -4.17
C GLN A 78 -3.16 -22.01 -4.73
N ILE A 79 -2.89 -20.88 -4.07
CA ILE A 79 -1.80 -19.98 -4.40
C ILE A 79 -0.53 -20.53 -3.76
N HIS A 80 0.38 -21.03 -4.59
CA HIS A 80 1.63 -21.62 -4.12
C HIS A 80 2.73 -21.40 -5.16
N PRO A 81 4.01 -21.36 -4.73
CA PRO A 81 5.13 -21.35 -5.65
C PRO A 81 5.08 -22.53 -6.61
N VAL A 82 5.31 -22.24 -7.88
CA VAL A 82 5.42 -23.25 -8.95
C VAL A 82 6.88 -23.61 -9.18
N ASP A 83 7.14 -24.86 -9.58
CA ASP A 83 8.48 -25.36 -9.92
C ASP A 83 8.89 -24.90 -11.34
N VAL A 84 8.89 -23.58 -11.53
CA VAL A 84 9.24 -22.91 -12.79
C VAL A 84 10.12 -21.72 -12.42
N SER A 85 11.22 -21.51 -13.14
CA SER A 85 12.07 -20.33 -12.90
C SER A 85 11.30 -19.04 -13.16
N GLU A 86 11.58 -17.97 -12.41
CA GLU A 86 10.92 -16.67 -12.54
C GLU A 86 10.84 -16.16 -13.99
N GLU A 87 11.90 -16.34 -14.79
CA GLU A 87 11.96 -15.93 -16.21
C GLU A 87 10.91 -16.59 -17.12
N HIS A 88 10.39 -17.75 -16.71
CA HIS A 88 9.41 -18.53 -17.46
C HIS A 88 7.99 -18.43 -16.88
N LEU A 89 7.79 -17.65 -15.82
CA LEU A 89 6.46 -17.43 -15.27
C LEU A 89 5.57 -16.70 -16.30
N PRO A 90 4.30 -17.11 -16.45
CA PRO A 90 3.36 -16.36 -17.25
C PRO A 90 3.01 -15.02 -16.57
N SER A 91 2.52 -14.04 -17.32
CA SER A 91 1.84 -12.89 -16.70
C SER A 91 0.54 -13.34 -16.04
N CYS A 92 0.18 -12.75 -14.89
CA CYS A 92 -1.09 -13.03 -14.25
C CYS A 92 -2.26 -12.75 -15.21
N PRO A 93 -3.37 -13.49 -15.10
CA PRO A 93 -4.56 -13.23 -15.92
C PRO A 93 -5.15 -11.85 -15.60
N LEU A 94 -5.92 -11.29 -16.54
CA LEU A 94 -6.58 -9.99 -16.32
C LEU A 94 -7.61 -10.04 -15.18
N ILE A 95 -8.25 -11.20 -14.99
CA ILE A 95 -9.15 -11.47 -13.88
C ILE A 95 -8.55 -12.65 -13.15
N SER A 96 -8.24 -12.46 -11.87
CA SER A 96 -7.71 -13.54 -11.03
C SER A 96 -8.72 -14.69 -10.92
N PRO A 97 -8.29 -15.95 -11.07
CA PRO A 97 -9.15 -17.12 -10.92
C PRO A 97 -9.54 -17.36 -9.45
N TYR A 98 -8.92 -16.63 -8.50
CA TYR A 98 -9.17 -16.79 -7.07
C TYR A 98 -10.25 -15.83 -6.53
N ILE A 99 -10.80 -14.95 -7.36
CA ILE A 99 -11.91 -14.05 -7.03
C ILE A 99 -13.23 -14.83 -7.10
N ASN A 100 -14.02 -14.79 -6.03
CA ASN A 100 -15.26 -15.59 -5.90
C ASN A 100 -16.50 -14.76 -5.55
N GLY A 101 -16.38 -13.45 -5.41
CA GLY A 101 -17.47 -12.53 -5.07
C GLY A 101 -17.62 -12.29 -3.56
N PRO A 102 -18.86 -12.32 -3.02
CA PRO A 102 -19.15 -12.00 -1.63
C PRO A 102 -18.37 -12.88 -0.63
N LEU A 103 -17.83 -12.22 0.38
CA LEU A 103 -17.01 -12.79 1.43
C LEU A 103 -17.71 -12.68 2.78
N LYS A 104 -17.62 -13.74 3.57
CA LYS A 104 -18.03 -13.69 4.98
C LYS A 104 -16.89 -13.07 5.79
N VAL A 105 -17.12 -11.86 6.33
CA VAL A 105 -16.18 -11.21 7.23
C VAL A 105 -16.12 -11.96 8.57
N MET A 106 -14.89 -12.24 9.03
CA MET A 106 -14.61 -12.95 10.27
C MET A 106 -13.84 -12.04 11.22
N ILE A 107 -14.31 -11.88 12.46
CA ILE A 107 -13.68 -11.03 13.49
C ILE A 107 -13.38 -11.91 14.73
N PRO A 108 -12.21 -12.58 14.80
CA PRO A 108 -11.88 -13.46 15.92
C PRO A 108 -11.55 -12.68 17.19
N GLU A 109 -12.22 -12.95 18.32
CA GLU A 109 -12.11 -12.12 19.55
C GLU A 109 -10.68 -11.99 20.13
N ASN A 110 -9.82 -12.99 19.95
CA ASN A 110 -8.47 -13.05 20.53
C ASN A 110 -7.36 -13.19 19.47
N LEU A 111 -7.52 -12.52 18.33
CA LEU A 111 -6.54 -12.57 17.24
C LEU A 111 -5.19 -11.98 17.69
N THR A 112 -4.09 -12.71 17.52
CA THR A 112 -2.72 -12.21 17.77
C THR A 112 -2.00 -11.94 16.45
N MET A 113 -0.92 -11.13 16.47
CA MET A 113 -0.13 -10.87 15.27
C MET A 113 0.56 -12.14 14.75
N GLU A 114 0.98 -13.03 15.65
CA GLU A 114 1.58 -14.31 15.29
C GLU A 114 0.61 -15.18 14.48
N GLN A 115 -0.68 -15.17 14.84
CA GLN A 115 -1.71 -15.87 14.07
C GLN A 115 -1.94 -15.23 12.69
N VAL A 116 -1.82 -13.90 12.59
CA VAL A 116 -1.89 -13.20 11.29
C VAL A 116 -0.73 -13.65 10.39
N LEU A 117 0.49 -13.69 10.94
CA LEU A 117 1.69 -14.13 10.22
C LEU A 117 1.61 -15.61 9.81
N GLU A 118 1.21 -16.50 10.73
CA GLU A 118 1.09 -17.94 10.46
C GLU A 118 0.09 -18.22 9.33
N LYS A 119 -0.99 -17.44 9.26
CA LYS A 119 -2.01 -17.58 8.22
C LYS A 119 -1.61 -16.99 6.86
N ASN A 120 -0.58 -16.16 6.81
CA ASN A 120 -0.13 -15.48 5.59
C ASN A 120 1.35 -15.78 5.31
N PRO A 121 1.72 -17.05 5.06
CA PRO A 121 3.11 -17.46 4.92
C PRO A 121 3.79 -16.92 3.65
N LEU A 122 3.02 -16.44 2.67
CA LEU A 122 3.54 -15.83 1.44
C LEU A 122 3.81 -14.33 1.59
N VAL A 123 3.41 -13.71 2.71
CA VAL A 123 3.70 -12.30 2.97
C VAL A 123 5.10 -12.21 3.58
N GLU A 124 5.97 -11.46 2.93
CA GLU A 124 7.35 -11.24 3.34
C GLU A 124 7.46 -10.14 4.41
N LEU A 125 8.68 -9.98 4.94
CA LEU A 125 8.98 -8.90 5.89
C LEU A 125 8.65 -7.53 5.28
N GLY A 126 8.08 -6.63 6.08
CA GLY A 126 7.57 -5.35 5.60
C GLY A 126 6.13 -5.42 5.07
N GLY A 127 5.47 -6.58 5.18
CA GLY A 127 4.08 -6.73 4.73
C GLY A 127 3.95 -6.76 3.21
N GLN A 128 5.03 -7.07 2.50
CA GLN A 128 5.06 -7.17 1.05
C GLN A 128 4.62 -8.55 0.56
N TYR A 129 4.03 -8.63 -0.61
CA TYR A 129 3.63 -9.90 -1.23
C TYR A 129 3.72 -9.82 -2.75
N TRP A 130 4.25 -10.88 -3.36
CA TRP A 130 4.24 -11.13 -4.80
C TRP A 130 3.50 -12.43 -5.11
N PRO A 131 2.68 -12.50 -6.18
CA PRO A 131 2.11 -13.76 -6.65
C PRO A 131 3.23 -14.75 -7.01
N PRO A 132 3.26 -15.94 -6.40
CA PRO A 132 4.38 -16.87 -6.56
C PRO A 132 4.27 -17.71 -7.86
N ASP A 133 3.18 -17.57 -8.60
CA ASP A 133 2.81 -18.37 -9.77
C ASP A 133 2.72 -17.57 -11.07
N CYS A 134 2.87 -16.23 -11.03
CA CYS A 134 2.79 -15.38 -12.20
C CYS A 134 3.42 -13.98 -11.99
N TRP A 135 3.78 -13.32 -13.09
CA TRP A 135 4.18 -11.91 -13.07
C TRP A 135 2.97 -11.00 -12.93
N THR A 136 2.89 -10.26 -11.82
CA THR A 136 1.79 -9.33 -11.59
C THR A 136 1.75 -8.21 -12.62
N ARG A 137 0.55 -7.64 -12.81
CA ARG A 137 0.31 -6.49 -13.69
C ARG A 137 0.13 -5.19 -12.91
N HIS A 138 -0.01 -5.28 -11.60
CA HIS A 138 -0.50 -4.20 -10.76
C HIS A 138 0.30 -4.18 -9.47
N HIS A 139 0.92 -3.04 -9.19
CA HIS A 139 1.64 -2.77 -7.96
C HIS A 139 0.82 -1.78 -7.12
N THR A 140 0.34 -2.21 -5.96
CA THR A 140 -0.52 -1.41 -5.09
C THR A 140 0.08 -1.22 -3.69
N ALA A 141 0.33 0.03 -3.32
CA ALA A 141 0.60 0.40 -1.92
C ALA A 141 -0.73 0.62 -1.18
N VAL A 142 -0.85 0.10 0.04
CA VAL A 142 -1.97 0.39 0.94
C VAL A 142 -1.46 1.17 2.13
N VAL A 143 -1.83 2.45 2.25
CA VAL A 143 -1.46 3.32 3.36
C VAL A 143 -2.56 3.30 4.40
N VAL A 144 -2.22 2.88 5.61
CA VAL A 144 -3.13 2.72 6.74
C VAL A 144 -2.70 3.64 7.89
N PRO A 145 -3.38 4.78 8.12
CA PRO A 145 -3.10 5.63 9.26
C PRO A 145 -3.61 4.96 10.55
N CYS A 146 -2.76 4.91 11.57
CA CYS A 146 -3.07 4.26 12.85
C CYS A 146 -2.74 5.16 14.05
N TYR A 147 -3.53 5.01 15.11
CA TYR A 147 -3.31 5.67 16.40
C TYR A 147 -3.94 4.83 17.52
N GLY A 148 -3.12 4.06 18.23
CA GLY A 148 -3.55 3.27 19.40
C GLY A 148 -4.64 2.22 19.10
N GLN A 149 -4.76 1.75 17.85
CA GLN A 149 -5.82 0.84 17.38
C GLN A 149 -5.31 -0.56 17.03
N ASP A 150 -4.52 -1.16 17.92
CA ASP A 150 -3.83 -2.44 17.67
C ASP A 150 -4.79 -3.61 17.38
N GLN A 151 -6.01 -3.59 17.93
CA GLN A 151 -7.01 -4.62 17.64
C GLN A 151 -7.59 -4.50 16.22
N HIS A 152 -8.00 -3.29 15.80
CA HIS A 152 -8.49 -3.08 14.44
C HIS A 152 -7.42 -3.38 13.41
N LEU A 153 -6.17 -2.97 13.68
CA LEU A 153 -5.05 -3.25 12.80
C LEU A 153 -4.85 -4.76 12.60
N ARG A 154 -4.89 -5.56 13.68
CA ARG A 154 -4.80 -7.03 13.58
C ARG A 154 -5.92 -7.61 12.71
N HIS A 155 -7.15 -7.16 12.89
CA HIS A 155 -8.29 -7.60 12.08
C HIS A 155 -8.16 -7.19 10.62
N LEU A 156 -7.69 -5.97 10.36
CA LEU A 156 -7.42 -5.49 9.01
C LEU A 156 -6.38 -6.37 8.34
N LEU A 157 -5.21 -6.58 8.94
CA LEU A 157 -4.15 -7.39 8.33
C LEU A 157 -4.59 -8.84 8.13
N PHE A 158 -5.32 -9.42 9.09
CA PHE A 158 -5.90 -10.75 8.97
C PHE A 158 -6.85 -10.89 7.79
N HIS A 159 -7.59 -9.85 7.45
CA HIS A 159 -8.58 -9.89 6.38
C HIS A 159 -8.01 -9.44 5.04
N LEU A 160 -7.20 -8.38 5.05
CA LEU A 160 -6.75 -7.67 3.87
C LEU A 160 -5.61 -8.40 3.16
N HIS A 161 -4.66 -9.02 3.87
CA HIS A 161 -3.62 -9.81 3.21
C HIS A 161 -4.17 -10.91 2.30
N PRO A 162 -5.01 -11.85 2.78
CA PRO A 162 -5.55 -12.89 1.90
C PRO A 162 -6.48 -12.32 0.83
N PHE A 163 -7.21 -11.24 1.13
CA PHE A 163 -8.04 -10.52 0.17
C PHE A 163 -7.21 -10.00 -1.03
N LEU A 164 -6.07 -9.35 -0.78
CA LEU A 164 -5.18 -8.82 -1.82
C LEU A 164 -4.42 -9.92 -2.57
N GLN A 165 -3.97 -10.97 -1.86
CA GLN A 165 -3.32 -12.14 -2.48
C GLN A 165 -4.21 -12.79 -3.54
N ARG A 166 -5.52 -12.92 -3.25
CA ARG A 166 -6.51 -13.47 -4.18
C ARG A 166 -6.71 -12.62 -5.42
N GLN A 167 -6.30 -11.36 -5.41
CA GLN A 167 -6.35 -10.48 -6.59
C GLN A 167 -5.08 -10.55 -7.44
N GLN A 168 -4.07 -11.35 -7.04
CA GLN A 168 -2.80 -11.53 -7.73
C GLN A 168 -2.04 -10.20 -7.97
N LEU A 169 -2.06 -9.31 -6.97
CA LEU A 169 -1.37 -8.02 -6.98
C LEU A 169 0.00 -8.13 -6.31
N HIS A 170 0.99 -7.40 -6.80
CA HIS A 170 2.11 -7.01 -5.93
C HIS A 170 1.58 -5.95 -4.97
N HIS A 171 1.69 -6.16 -3.66
CA HIS A 171 1.26 -5.15 -2.71
C HIS A 171 2.15 -5.08 -1.49
N ALA A 172 2.10 -3.92 -0.83
CA ALA A 172 2.64 -3.70 0.50
C ALA A 172 1.64 -2.90 1.33
N ILE A 173 1.59 -3.15 2.64
CA ILE A 173 0.75 -2.41 3.58
C ILE A 173 1.64 -1.54 4.47
N TYR A 174 1.52 -0.23 4.31
CA TYR A 174 2.24 0.80 5.06
C TYR A 174 1.42 1.26 6.25
N VAL A 175 1.76 0.80 7.45
CA VAL A 175 1.08 1.22 8.68
C VAL A 175 1.78 2.46 9.23
N VAL A 176 1.09 3.61 9.15
CA VAL A 176 1.63 4.89 9.59
C VAL A 176 1.11 5.19 10.99
N ASN A 177 1.92 4.93 12.00
CA ASN A 177 1.51 5.08 13.39
C ASN A 177 1.86 6.47 13.94
N GLN A 178 0.86 7.20 14.42
CA GLN A 178 1.08 8.42 15.19
C GLN A 178 1.43 8.04 16.64
N VAL A 179 2.65 8.32 17.06
CA VAL A 179 3.06 8.10 18.45
C VAL A 179 2.81 9.35 19.28
N GLN A 180 2.25 9.17 20.48
CA GLN A 180 2.12 10.26 21.44
C GLN A 180 3.48 10.48 22.13
N PRO A 181 4.00 11.72 22.21
CA PRO A 181 5.24 11.97 22.92
C PRO A 181 5.07 11.67 24.42
N GLU A 182 5.85 10.73 24.96
CA GLU A 182 5.87 10.46 26.41
C GLU A 182 6.54 11.60 27.21
N TRP A 183 7.35 12.43 26.55
CA TRP A 183 8.05 13.57 27.16
C TRP A 183 7.26 14.87 27.01
N GLY A 184 6.14 14.94 27.71
CA GLY A 184 5.38 16.17 27.91
C GLY A 184 4.69 16.07 29.25
N GLY A 185 4.89 17.05 30.14
CA GLY A 185 4.20 17.08 31.43
C GLY A 185 2.67 17.05 31.28
N PRO A 186 1.90 17.08 32.38
CA PRO A 186 0.42 17.04 32.39
C PRO A 186 -0.27 18.24 31.68
N GLU A 187 0.41 18.95 30.79
CA GLU A 187 -0.15 19.97 29.90
C GLU A 187 -0.04 19.58 28.41
N VAL A 188 0.74 18.55 28.05
CA VAL A 188 0.79 17.97 26.69
C VAL A 188 -0.23 16.84 26.61
N HIS A 189 -1.47 17.15 26.91
CA HIS A 189 -2.58 16.21 26.80
C HIS A 189 -3.01 16.10 25.32
N ASN A 190 -2.97 14.88 24.78
CA ASN A 190 -3.47 14.48 23.45
C ASN A 190 -2.97 15.32 22.27
N THR A 191 -1.90 14.87 21.61
CA THR A 191 -1.72 15.24 20.20
C THR A 191 -2.89 14.66 19.43
N ALA A 192 -3.80 15.53 18.98
CA ALA A 192 -4.97 15.10 18.20
C ALA A 192 -4.50 14.27 16.99
N PHE A 193 -5.23 13.18 16.70
CA PHE A 193 -4.97 12.37 15.53
C PHE A 193 -5.10 13.21 14.26
N SER A 194 -4.17 13.07 13.33
CA SER A 194 -4.19 13.79 12.05
C SER A 194 -4.11 12.81 10.89
N ARG A 195 -5.27 12.31 10.45
CA ARG A 195 -5.36 11.28 9.41
C ARG A 195 -4.72 11.73 8.09
N GLY A 196 -5.05 12.93 7.60
CA GLY A 196 -4.47 13.47 6.37
C GLY A 196 -2.93 13.56 6.37
N LYS A 197 -2.33 13.98 7.50
CA LYS A 197 -0.87 14.01 7.64
C LYS A 197 -0.24 12.61 7.60
N LEU A 198 -0.89 11.62 8.22
CA LEU A 198 -0.41 10.24 8.17
C LEU A 198 -0.53 9.64 6.77
N HIS A 199 -1.59 9.97 6.03
CA HIS A 199 -1.68 9.65 4.61
C HIS A 199 -0.52 10.24 3.80
N ASN A 200 -0.21 11.53 3.99
CA ASN A 200 0.94 12.17 3.34
C ASN A 200 2.27 11.49 3.66
N VAL A 201 2.49 11.13 4.92
CA VAL A 201 3.72 10.43 5.34
C VAL A 201 3.79 9.04 4.72
N GLY A 202 2.71 8.24 4.81
CA GLY A 202 2.69 6.91 4.22
C GLY A 202 2.85 6.92 2.71
N PHE A 203 2.24 7.89 2.01
CA PHE A 203 2.47 8.08 0.59
C PHE A 203 3.95 8.33 0.31
N TRP A 204 4.57 9.27 1.02
CA TRP A 204 5.97 9.61 0.80
C TRP A 204 6.90 8.43 1.06
N GLU A 205 6.73 7.72 2.18
CA GLU A 205 7.56 6.55 2.49
C GLU A 205 7.35 5.41 1.48
N ALA A 206 6.11 5.16 1.04
CA ALA A 206 5.83 4.14 0.03
C ALA A 206 6.54 4.43 -1.32
N MET A 207 6.52 5.69 -1.77
CA MET A 207 7.18 6.10 -3.01
C MET A 207 8.72 6.01 -2.95
N GLN A 208 9.30 5.86 -1.76
CA GLN A 208 10.75 5.71 -1.58
C GLN A 208 11.21 4.25 -1.65
N GLU A 209 10.29 3.29 -1.48
CA GLU A 209 10.60 1.86 -1.43
C GLU A 209 10.41 1.17 -2.78
N GLU A 210 9.34 1.51 -3.50
CA GLU A 210 8.97 0.86 -4.77
C GLU A 210 8.24 1.83 -5.71
N GLU A 211 8.29 1.56 -7.01
CA GLU A 211 7.48 2.26 -8.02
C GLU A 211 6.05 1.70 -8.06
N TRP A 212 5.20 2.17 -7.13
CA TRP A 212 3.80 1.77 -7.06
C TRP A 212 2.94 2.41 -8.17
N ASP A 213 2.10 1.62 -8.84
CA ASP A 213 1.14 2.11 -9.83
C ASP A 213 -0.07 2.79 -9.19
N CYS A 214 -0.41 2.35 -7.98
CA CYS A 214 -1.63 2.69 -7.27
C CYS A 214 -1.37 2.83 -5.78
N VAL A 215 -2.04 3.80 -5.16
CA VAL A 215 -2.04 4.01 -3.71
C VAL A 215 -3.47 3.98 -3.20
N PHE A 216 -3.75 3.04 -2.31
CA PHE A 216 -4.97 2.98 -1.52
C PHE A 216 -4.74 3.65 -0.18
N PHE A 217 -5.61 4.58 0.17
CA PHE A 217 -5.66 5.17 1.50
C PHE A 217 -6.83 4.56 2.24
N HIS A 218 -6.54 3.92 3.37
CA HIS A 218 -7.44 2.93 3.92
C HIS A 218 -7.63 3.10 5.42
N ASP A 219 -8.84 3.42 5.86
CA ASP A 219 -9.18 3.45 7.28
C ASP A 219 -8.97 2.07 7.92
N VAL A 220 -8.38 2.04 9.12
CA VAL A 220 -7.96 0.79 9.79
C VAL A 220 -9.12 -0.15 10.18
N ASN A 221 -10.35 0.36 10.20
CA ASN A 221 -11.54 -0.32 10.70
C ASN A 221 -12.56 -0.71 9.61
N LEU A 222 -12.21 -0.60 8.33
CA LEU A 222 -13.06 -1.04 7.23
C LEU A 222 -12.54 -2.36 6.67
N LEU A 223 -13.43 -3.32 6.39
CA LEU A 223 -13.06 -4.62 5.82
C LEU A 223 -13.88 -4.83 4.55
N PRO A 224 -13.26 -5.09 3.38
CA PRO A 224 -14.00 -5.33 2.15
C PRO A 224 -14.78 -6.65 2.20
N GLU A 225 -16.06 -6.62 1.83
CA GLU A 225 -16.97 -7.78 1.89
C GLU A 225 -17.14 -8.50 0.54
N ASP A 226 -16.48 -8.04 -0.51
CA ASP A 226 -16.58 -8.62 -1.86
C ASP A 226 -15.24 -8.48 -2.59
N ASP A 227 -14.63 -9.60 -2.97
CA ASP A 227 -13.31 -9.61 -3.62
C ASP A 227 -13.32 -9.17 -5.08
N ARG A 228 -14.51 -8.88 -5.65
CA ARG A 228 -14.66 -8.16 -6.93
C ARG A 228 -14.40 -6.67 -6.76
N ASN A 229 -14.29 -6.17 -5.53
CA ASN A 229 -13.80 -4.83 -5.25
C ASN A 229 -12.27 -4.82 -5.38
N LEU A 230 -11.78 -4.59 -6.61
CA LEU A 230 -10.36 -4.73 -6.95
C LEU A 230 -9.53 -3.58 -6.37
N TYR A 231 -8.39 -3.92 -5.75
CA TYR A 231 -7.44 -2.96 -5.19
C TYR A 231 -6.43 -2.50 -6.25
N ILE A 232 -6.95 -1.98 -7.35
CA ILE A 232 -6.18 -1.45 -8.49
C ILE A 232 -6.69 -0.05 -8.86
N CYS A 233 -5.83 0.77 -9.46
CA CYS A 233 -6.21 2.11 -9.89
C CYS A 233 -6.55 2.15 -11.38
N ASP A 234 -7.70 2.72 -11.72
CA ASP A 234 -8.01 3.12 -13.08
C ASP A 234 -7.38 4.50 -13.40
N ILE A 235 -7.64 5.03 -14.60
CA ILE A 235 -7.25 6.36 -15.04
C ILE A 235 -7.90 7.47 -14.21
N PHE A 236 -9.00 7.17 -13.53
CA PHE A 236 -9.66 8.08 -12.62
C PHE A 236 -9.50 7.60 -11.18
N PRO A 237 -9.42 8.55 -10.23
CA PRO A 237 -9.53 8.21 -8.82
C PRO A 237 -10.81 7.46 -8.46
N ALA A 238 -10.74 6.56 -7.47
CA ALA A 238 -11.87 5.70 -7.10
C ALA A 238 -12.21 5.78 -5.60
N HIS A 239 -13.48 6.03 -5.27
CA HIS A 239 -14.00 5.84 -3.90
C HIS A 239 -14.44 4.39 -3.78
N VAL A 240 -13.81 3.65 -2.87
CA VAL A 240 -13.86 2.19 -2.83
C VAL A 240 -14.84 1.71 -1.76
N SER A 241 -15.00 2.46 -0.68
CA SER A 241 -15.93 2.16 0.42
C SER A 241 -17.28 2.88 0.26
N VAL A 242 -17.97 2.66 -0.87
CA VAL A 242 -19.25 3.32 -1.20
C VAL A 242 -20.46 2.79 -0.43
N ALA A 243 -20.36 1.58 0.11
CA ALA A 243 -21.44 0.87 0.79
C ALA A 243 -20.91 0.22 2.08
N ILE A 244 -20.93 0.97 3.18
CA ILE A 244 -20.46 0.53 4.50
C ILE A 244 -21.66 0.10 5.35
N ASP A 245 -21.51 -0.99 6.10
CA ASP A 245 -22.53 -1.58 6.98
C ASP A 245 -23.11 -0.58 8.01
N LYS A 246 -22.24 0.24 8.63
CA LYS A 246 -22.59 1.33 9.56
C LYS A 246 -23.59 2.31 8.97
N PHE A 247 -23.59 2.47 7.64
CA PHE A 247 -24.50 3.34 6.90
C PHE A 247 -25.60 2.55 6.17
N ASN A 248 -25.87 1.32 6.62
CA ASN A 248 -26.82 0.38 5.99
C ASN A 248 -26.54 0.17 4.50
N TYR A 249 -25.26 0.06 4.13
CA TYR A 249 -24.79 -0.11 2.75
C TYR A 249 -25.28 0.98 1.80
N LYS A 250 -25.43 2.21 2.30
CA LYS A 250 -25.77 3.40 1.52
C LYS A 250 -24.71 4.48 1.72
N LEU A 251 -24.42 5.19 0.64
CA LEU A 251 -23.56 6.37 0.72
C LEU A 251 -24.24 7.43 1.62
N PRO A 252 -23.55 7.98 2.63
CA PRO A 252 -24.15 8.95 3.56
C PRO A 252 -24.75 10.19 2.87
N TYR A 253 -24.04 10.70 1.87
CA TYR A 253 -24.47 11.81 1.00
C TYR A 253 -23.64 11.82 -0.29
N HIS A 254 -24.12 12.52 -1.31
CA HIS A 254 -23.40 12.65 -2.58
C HIS A 254 -22.08 13.39 -2.39
N GLY A 255 -20.97 12.81 -2.87
CA GLY A 255 -19.62 13.38 -2.71
C GLY A 255 -18.93 13.00 -1.40
N TYR A 256 -19.49 12.10 -0.59
CA TYR A 256 -18.80 11.54 0.57
C TYR A 256 -17.53 10.79 0.13
N LEU A 257 -16.38 11.14 0.70
CA LEU A 257 -15.06 10.58 0.36
C LEU A 257 -14.29 10.05 1.59
N GLY A 258 -15.00 9.57 2.61
CA GLY A 258 -14.38 8.91 3.75
C GLY A 258 -14.17 7.41 3.54
N GLY A 259 -13.40 6.78 4.42
CA GLY A 259 -13.20 5.34 4.45
C GLY A 259 -11.99 4.88 3.64
N VAL A 260 -12.24 4.38 2.43
CA VAL A 260 -11.20 3.85 1.53
C VAL A 260 -11.35 4.49 0.15
N PHE A 261 -10.26 5.04 -0.37
CA PHE A 261 -10.17 5.57 -1.72
C PHE A 261 -8.79 5.30 -2.33
N ALA A 262 -8.72 5.33 -3.66
CA ALA A 262 -7.55 4.91 -4.41
C ALA A 262 -7.18 5.91 -5.50
N LEU A 263 -5.88 6.18 -5.63
CA LEU A 263 -5.28 7.18 -6.51
C LEU A 263 -4.02 6.64 -7.16
N ARG A 264 -3.81 6.94 -8.43
CA ARG A 264 -2.46 6.85 -9.00
C ARG A 264 -1.56 7.91 -8.32
N PRO A 265 -0.27 7.64 -8.11
CA PRO A 265 0.63 8.62 -7.49
C PRO A 265 0.61 9.99 -8.19
N ILE A 266 0.51 10.00 -9.52
CA ILE A 266 0.43 11.23 -10.30
C ILE A 266 -0.80 12.10 -9.92
N HIS A 267 -1.93 11.49 -9.61
CA HIS A 267 -3.13 12.22 -9.19
C HIS A 267 -2.96 12.80 -7.78
N TYR A 268 -2.38 12.01 -6.88
CA TYR A 268 -2.12 12.47 -5.50
C TYR A 268 -1.16 13.66 -5.46
N LEU A 269 -0.09 13.60 -6.26
CA LEU A 269 0.84 14.73 -6.41
C LEU A 269 0.17 15.96 -7.04
N ARG A 270 -0.74 15.75 -8.00
CA ARG A 270 -1.44 16.85 -8.69
C ARG A 270 -2.39 17.60 -7.77
N ILE A 271 -3.02 16.93 -6.80
CA ILE A 271 -3.87 17.57 -5.78
C ILE A 271 -3.07 18.08 -4.57
N ASN A 272 -1.74 17.96 -4.58
CA ASN A 272 -0.86 18.32 -3.46
C ASN A 272 -1.16 17.56 -2.15
N GLY A 273 -1.60 16.30 -2.29
CA GLY A 273 -1.90 15.42 -1.16
C GLY A 273 -2.98 15.95 -0.22
N PHE A 274 -2.95 15.49 1.03
CA PHE A 274 -3.86 15.94 2.08
C PHE A 274 -3.45 17.28 2.70
N PRO A 275 -4.41 18.13 3.11
CA PRO A 275 -4.12 19.26 3.96
C PRO A 275 -3.56 18.81 5.32
N ASN A 276 -2.42 19.39 5.73
CA ASN A 276 -1.74 19.06 7.00
C ASN A 276 -2.25 19.84 8.21
N SER A 277 -3.26 20.71 8.03
CA SER A 277 -3.78 21.62 9.05
C SER A 277 -4.94 21.03 9.86
N TYR A 278 -5.53 19.92 9.41
CA TYR A 278 -6.61 19.26 10.13
C TYR A 278 -6.05 18.43 11.28
N TRP A 279 -6.68 18.60 12.42
CA TRP A 279 -6.41 17.88 13.66
C TRP A 279 -7.74 17.38 14.18
N ALA A 280 -7.77 16.15 14.68
CA ALA A 280 -8.99 15.36 14.94
C ALA A 280 -9.62 14.80 13.66
N TRP A 281 -10.83 14.25 13.78
CA TRP A 281 -11.42 13.30 12.83
C TRP A 281 -12.25 13.92 11.70
N ASP A 282 -12.32 15.25 11.60
CA ASP A 282 -13.31 15.90 10.72
C ASP A 282 -12.70 16.83 9.65
N HIS A 283 -13.40 16.84 8.51
CA HIS A 283 -13.32 17.77 7.38
C HIS A 283 -12.24 17.57 6.32
N GLU A 284 -11.17 16.82 6.56
CA GLU A 284 -10.10 16.64 5.57
C GLU A 284 -10.55 15.97 4.26
N ASP A 285 -11.54 15.08 4.32
CA ASP A 285 -12.07 14.35 3.15
C ASP A 285 -12.76 15.29 2.15
N HIS A 286 -13.30 16.42 2.62
CA HIS A 286 -13.96 17.40 1.76
C HIS A 286 -12.96 18.12 0.85
N ASP A 287 -11.77 18.43 1.37
CA ASP A 287 -10.71 19.09 0.61
C ASP A 287 -10.11 18.16 -0.45
N ILE A 288 -9.96 16.87 -0.11
CA ILE A 288 -9.58 15.87 -1.12
C ILE A 288 -10.68 15.69 -2.17
N ALA A 289 -11.95 15.64 -1.76
CA ALA A 289 -13.07 15.52 -2.70
C ALA A 289 -13.13 16.72 -3.67
N ALA A 290 -12.82 17.93 -3.20
CA ALA A 290 -12.70 19.11 -4.05
C ALA A 290 -11.53 19.00 -5.04
N GLY A 291 -10.35 18.56 -4.57
CA GLY A 291 -9.20 18.28 -5.44
C GLY A 291 -9.49 17.21 -6.50
N TRP A 292 -10.27 16.20 -6.14
CA TRP A 292 -10.80 15.19 -7.05
C TRP A 292 -11.74 15.73 -8.11
N GLY A 293 -12.72 16.54 -7.70
CA GLY A 293 -13.62 17.20 -8.64
C GLY A 293 -12.83 17.95 -9.71
N ALA A 294 -11.79 18.68 -9.30
CA ALA A 294 -10.91 19.39 -10.22
C ALA A 294 -10.16 18.44 -11.18
N LEU A 295 -9.73 17.25 -10.75
CA LEU A 295 -9.11 16.26 -11.65
C LEU A 295 -10.07 15.72 -12.72
N LEU A 296 -11.36 15.61 -12.40
CA LEU A 296 -12.38 15.09 -13.32
C LEU A 296 -12.89 16.15 -14.30
N GLU A 297 -12.85 17.43 -13.91
CA GLU A 297 -13.28 18.57 -14.73
C GLU A 297 -12.19 19.07 -15.68
N GLU A 298 -10.93 18.71 -15.45
CA GLU A 298 -9.80 19.06 -16.32
C GLU A 298 -9.93 18.39 -17.71
N PRO A 299 -9.96 19.17 -18.81
CA PRO A 299 -9.92 18.60 -20.16
C PRO A 299 -8.61 17.83 -20.32
N SER A 300 -8.63 16.79 -21.14
CA SER A 300 -7.54 15.86 -21.45
C SER A 300 -6.33 16.52 -22.14
N THR A 301 -5.71 17.51 -21.51
CA THR A 301 -4.48 18.16 -21.97
C THR A 301 -3.29 17.61 -21.21
N GLY A 302 -2.71 16.53 -21.77
CA GLY A 302 -1.29 16.17 -21.64
C GLY A 302 -0.76 15.92 -20.23
N LEU A 303 -0.48 14.65 -19.93
CA LEU A 303 0.39 14.26 -18.82
C LEU A 303 1.69 15.07 -18.84
N ARG A 304 1.85 15.96 -17.85
CA ARG A 304 3.14 16.54 -17.50
C ARG A 304 3.29 16.37 -15.99
N ALA A 305 4.17 15.45 -15.59
CA ALA A 305 4.53 15.28 -14.18
C ALA A 305 5.10 16.60 -13.61
N PRO A 306 4.81 16.97 -12.36
CA PRO A 306 5.43 18.12 -11.73
C PRO A 306 6.96 17.96 -11.67
N PRO A 307 7.77 19.03 -11.83
CA PRO A 307 9.23 18.95 -11.83
C PRO A 307 9.88 18.63 -10.47
N TRP A 308 9.12 18.27 -9.44
CA TRP A 308 9.58 18.19 -8.06
C TRP A 308 9.80 16.76 -7.58
N CYS A 309 10.38 15.89 -8.41
CA CYS A 309 11.04 14.65 -7.96
C CYS A 309 12.50 14.94 -7.53
N GLY A 310 12.71 16.06 -6.83
CA GLY A 310 14.03 16.62 -6.53
C GLY A 310 14.19 16.99 -5.07
N GLY A 311 14.48 15.98 -4.24
CA GLY A 311 15.51 16.08 -3.19
C GLY A 311 15.43 17.19 -2.14
N HIS A 312 14.26 17.55 -1.61
CA HIS A 312 14.21 18.35 -0.37
C HIS A 312 13.11 17.86 0.58
N ARG A 313 13.53 17.30 1.73
CA ARG A 313 12.66 17.04 2.88
C ARG A 313 12.16 18.38 3.44
N PRO A 314 10.86 18.60 3.62
CA PRO A 314 10.40 19.59 4.58
C PRO A 314 10.79 19.12 6.00
N PRO A 315 11.12 20.02 6.93
CA PRO A 315 11.44 19.63 8.30
C PRO A 315 10.18 19.09 8.99
N TRP A 316 10.12 17.77 9.20
CA TRP A 316 9.05 17.15 9.97
C TRP A 316 9.27 17.33 11.47
N PRO A 317 8.21 17.61 12.26
CA PRO A 317 8.30 17.54 13.71
C PRO A 317 8.58 16.09 14.15
N LEU A 318 9.44 15.94 15.15
CA LEU A 318 9.83 14.67 15.77
C LEU A 318 8.57 13.92 16.26
N GLY A 319 8.39 12.63 15.87
CA GLY A 319 7.36 11.76 16.44
C GLY A 319 6.43 10.99 15.47
N LEU A 320 6.84 10.66 14.26
CA LEU A 320 6.08 9.78 13.34
C LEU A 320 6.97 8.61 12.91
N GLY A 321 6.44 7.39 12.98
CA GLY A 321 7.11 6.16 12.55
C GLY A 321 6.24 5.38 11.56
N VAL A 322 6.86 4.87 10.51
CA VAL A 322 6.26 3.91 9.58
C VAL A 322 6.88 2.56 9.86
N VAL A 323 6.05 1.53 10.00
CA VAL A 323 6.47 0.14 10.26
C VAL A 323 6.04 -0.74 9.11
#